data_AF-A0A9Q3R1R2-F1
#
_entry.id   AF-A0A9Q3R1R2-F1
#
_cell.length_a   1.000
_cell.length_b   1.000
_cell.length_c   1.000
_cell.angle_alpha   90.00
_cell.angle_beta   90.00
_cell.angle_gamma   90.00
#
_symmetry.space_group_name_H-M   'P 1'
#
loop_
_entity.id
_entity.type
_entity.pdbx_description
1 polymer ?
#
loop_
_entity_poly.entity_id
_entity_poly.type
_entity_poly.pdbx_seq_one_letter_code
_entity_poly.pdbx_strand_id
1 'polypeptide(L)'
;MPVEIAPIAYCFRMACAEALSLLTLFETFVERELSRQKKRDIGPRIARRLNEQYRMHPAIARIVSKCFYEGELETNAKQAAKFGAGTAPFKSSNPSILPDKPIVFVNMPYAQEEGPGGRGGERAPPWSNPDEAAAVVQVLKHLHAPDAEKKPSLAILSPYWQQVRRIERLIDQNRTATLKNLSSFEPAVGDAGFCGTVDSFQGGEADVVVVSMVRNNHHTTPARALGFLRDNRRMNVILSRAKWRMIIVGSLSFFKHVVSAADHLQDQDIGFLSEFLSALEAEKAAGHAAQVEWAALKGTK
;
A
#
# COMPACT_ATOMS: atom_id res chain seq x y z
N MET A 1 -49.95 -3.82 35.29
CA MET A 1 -48.50 -3.73 35.02
C MET A 1 -48.34 -3.43 33.55
N PRO A 2 -47.75 -2.29 33.14
CA PRO A 2 -47.50 -2.04 31.73
C PRO A 2 -46.34 -2.93 31.29
N VAL A 3 -46.57 -3.75 30.27
CA VAL A 3 -45.52 -4.51 29.59
C VAL A 3 -44.82 -3.52 28.67
N GLU A 4 -43.64 -3.05 29.04
CA GLU A 4 -42.78 -2.26 28.16
C GLU A 4 -42.41 -3.12 26.94
N ILE A 5 -43.05 -2.84 25.80
CA ILE A 5 -42.63 -3.37 24.52
C ILE A 5 -41.29 -2.69 24.21
N ALA A 6 -40.19 -3.41 24.44
CA ALA A 6 -38.87 -2.97 23.99
C ALA A 6 -38.98 -2.60 22.50
N PRO A 7 -38.52 -1.41 22.07
CA PRO A 7 -38.80 -0.91 20.74
C PRO A 7 -38.23 -1.88 19.70
N ILE A 8 -39.04 -2.23 18.69
CA ILE A 8 -38.73 -3.21 17.62
C ILE A 8 -37.34 -2.97 16.98
N ALA A 9 -36.87 -1.71 16.94
CA ALA A 9 -35.54 -1.31 16.46
C ALA A 9 -34.36 -1.81 17.33
N TYR A 10 -34.58 -2.11 18.61
CA TYR A 10 -33.60 -2.70 19.52
C TYR A 10 -33.44 -4.20 19.24
N CYS A 11 -34.56 -4.93 19.06
CA CYS A 11 -34.54 -6.35 18.68
C CYS A 11 -33.90 -6.58 17.30
N PHE A 12 -34.18 -5.73 16.32
CA PHE A 12 -33.58 -5.86 14.99
C PHE A 12 -32.06 -5.64 15.02
N ARG A 13 -31.57 -4.61 15.72
CA ARG A 13 -30.13 -4.37 15.87
C ARG A 13 -29.42 -5.53 16.56
N MET A 14 -30.02 -6.11 17.60
CA MET A 14 -29.47 -7.27 18.29
C MET A 14 -29.39 -8.50 17.37
N ALA A 15 -30.47 -8.79 16.63
CA ALA A 15 -30.49 -9.88 15.67
C ALA A 15 -29.46 -9.70 14.55
N CYS A 16 -29.30 -8.48 14.01
CA CYS A 16 -28.27 -8.18 13.01
C CYS A 16 -26.85 -8.32 13.59
N ALA A 17 -26.61 -7.88 14.83
CA ALA A 17 -25.31 -8.03 15.48
C ALA A 17 -24.97 -9.51 15.75
N GLU A 18 -25.96 -10.30 16.15
CA GLU A 18 -25.82 -11.74 16.36
C GLU A 18 -25.56 -12.48 15.04
N ALA A 19 -26.32 -12.18 13.99
CA ALA A 19 -26.08 -12.70 12.65
C ALA A 19 -24.70 -12.32 12.11
N LEU A 20 -24.27 -11.07 12.29
CA LEU A 20 -22.92 -10.62 11.91
C LEU A 20 -21.84 -11.38 12.68
N SER A 21 -22.06 -11.63 13.97
CA SER A 21 -21.12 -12.39 14.81
C SER A 21 -20.97 -13.85 14.38
N LEU A 22 -22.07 -14.46 13.90
CA LEU A 22 -22.06 -15.81 13.34
C LEU A 22 -21.37 -15.85 11.97
N LEU A 23 -21.53 -14.81 11.15
CA LEU A 23 -20.88 -14.71 9.84
C LEU A 23 -19.38 -14.37 9.94
N THR A 24 -18.98 -13.66 11.00
CA THR A 24 -17.59 -13.23 11.26
C THR A 24 -17.01 -13.98 12.47
N LEU A 25 -17.35 -15.27 12.59
CA LEU A 25 -17.09 -16.06 13.79
C LEU A 25 -15.62 -16.00 14.24
N PHE A 26 -14.69 -16.10 13.30
CA PHE A 26 -13.25 -15.97 13.59
C PHE A 26 -12.89 -14.58 14.14
N GLU A 27 -13.30 -13.51 13.47
CA GLU A 27 -13.07 -12.11 13.88
C GLU A 27 -13.68 -11.86 15.26
N THR A 28 -14.94 -12.25 15.47
CA THR A 28 -15.64 -12.09 16.74
C THR A 28 -14.95 -12.85 17.89
N PHE A 29 -14.60 -14.12 17.71
CA PHE A 29 -13.96 -14.91 18.77
C PHE A 29 -12.56 -14.41 19.08
N VAL A 30 -11.76 -14.13 18.05
CA VAL A 30 -10.37 -13.70 18.21
C VAL A 30 -10.29 -12.29 18.79
N GLU A 31 -11.09 -11.34 18.31
CA GLU A 31 -11.08 -9.97 18.82
C GLU A 31 -11.57 -9.87 20.26
N ARG A 32 -12.64 -10.61 20.60
CA ARG A 32 -13.12 -10.71 21.99
C ARG A 32 -12.06 -11.34 22.89
N GLU A 33 -11.39 -12.38 22.40
CA GLU A 33 -10.34 -13.05 23.15
C GLU A 33 -9.12 -12.15 23.36
N LEU A 34 -8.63 -11.48 22.32
CA LEU A 34 -7.49 -10.56 22.43
C LEU A 34 -7.84 -9.36 23.31
N SER A 35 -9.07 -8.85 23.22
CA SER A 35 -9.57 -7.79 24.10
C SER A 35 -9.68 -8.26 25.56
N ARG A 36 -10.10 -9.51 25.79
CA ARG A 36 -10.12 -10.15 27.11
C ARG A 36 -8.71 -10.25 27.66
N GLN A 37 -7.76 -10.80 26.90
CA GLN A 37 -6.35 -10.93 27.29
C GLN A 37 -5.74 -9.57 27.65
N LYS A 38 -6.02 -8.50 26.87
CA LYS A 38 -5.58 -7.12 27.18
C LYS A 38 -6.15 -6.57 28.50
N LYS A 39 -7.40 -6.91 28.85
CA LYS A 39 -8.08 -6.41 30.07
C LYS A 39 -7.82 -7.27 31.31
N ARG A 40 -7.80 -8.59 31.16
CA ARG A 40 -7.62 -9.62 32.21
C ARG A 40 -7.05 -10.88 31.59
N ASP A 41 -5.79 -11.21 31.89
CA ASP A 41 -5.11 -12.42 31.42
C ASP A 41 -5.42 -13.63 32.32
N ILE A 42 -6.71 -13.96 32.48
CA ILE A 42 -7.17 -15.08 33.29
C ILE A 42 -7.95 -16.05 32.40
N GLY A 43 -7.42 -17.27 32.26
CA GLY A 43 -8.05 -18.37 31.53
C GLY A 43 -7.21 -18.91 30.36
N PRO A 44 -7.66 -19.98 29.71
CA PRO A 44 -6.96 -20.55 28.56
C PRO A 44 -6.98 -19.56 27.39
N ARG A 45 -5.81 -19.34 26.79
CA ARG A 45 -5.65 -18.49 25.61
C ARG A 45 -6.04 -19.28 24.37
N ILE A 46 -7.13 -18.90 23.74
CA ILE A 46 -7.65 -19.57 22.52
C ILE A 46 -7.17 -18.90 21.22
N ALA A 47 -6.59 -17.71 21.32
CA ALA A 47 -6.00 -16.99 20.20
C ALA A 47 -4.70 -16.31 20.64
N ARG A 48 -3.75 -16.20 19.71
CA ARG A 48 -2.49 -15.47 19.90
C ARG A 48 -2.14 -14.75 18.60
N ARG A 49 -1.73 -13.49 18.68
CA ARG A 49 -1.16 -12.76 17.54
C ARG A 49 0.25 -13.30 17.24
N LEU A 50 0.52 -13.53 15.96
CA LEU A 50 1.87 -13.79 15.47
C LEU A 50 2.53 -12.45 15.19
N ASN A 51 3.42 -12.05 16.09
CA ASN A 51 4.05 -10.73 16.06
C ASN A 51 5.38 -10.74 15.31
N GLU A 52 5.78 -11.86 14.72
CA GLU A 52 7.07 -12.00 14.07
C GLU A 52 6.90 -12.30 12.59
N GLN A 53 7.58 -11.51 11.75
CA GLN A 53 7.56 -11.64 10.29
C GLN A 53 8.93 -12.05 9.74
N TYR A 54 8.90 -12.84 8.66
CA TYR A 54 10.08 -13.47 8.04
C TYR A 54 10.26 -13.08 6.57
N ARG A 55 9.49 -12.12 6.07
CA ARG A 55 9.34 -11.82 4.65
C ARG A 55 10.00 -10.50 4.26
N MET A 56 9.53 -9.41 4.84
CA MET A 56 9.78 -8.04 4.39
C MET A 56 11.05 -7.48 5.01
N HIS A 57 11.66 -6.52 4.31
CA HIS A 57 12.71 -5.67 4.84
C HIS A 57 12.22 -4.97 6.12
N PRO A 58 13.03 -4.86 7.18
CA PRO A 58 12.60 -4.29 8.47
C PRO A 58 11.94 -2.91 8.36
N ALA A 59 12.43 -2.04 7.47
CA ALA A 59 11.83 -0.73 7.22
C ALA A 59 10.40 -0.80 6.67
N ILE A 60 10.13 -1.71 5.72
CA ILE A 60 8.78 -1.92 5.19
C ILE A 60 7.88 -2.50 6.29
N ALA A 61 8.40 -3.47 7.05
CA ALA A 61 7.67 -4.09 8.15
C ALA A 61 7.27 -3.07 9.22
N ARG A 62 8.10 -2.09 9.55
CA ARG A 62 7.76 -1.03 10.51
C ARG A 62 6.62 -0.13 10.05
N ILE A 63 6.56 0.22 8.76
CA ILE A 63 5.40 0.94 8.21
C ILE A 63 4.13 0.10 8.36
N VAL A 64 4.17 -1.16 7.89
CA VAL A 64 3.01 -2.07 7.97
C VAL A 64 2.58 -2.29 9.43
N SER A 65 3.55 -2.48 10.33
CA SER A 65 3.36 -2.67 11.76
C SER A 65 2.61 -1.51 12.40
N LYS A 66 3.08 -0.28 12.15
CA LYS A 66 2.47 0.94 12.69
C LYS A 66 1.07 1.18 12.13
N CYS A 67 0.85 0.92 10.83
CA CYS A 67 -0.45 1.17 10.20
C CYS A 67 -1.53 0.14 10.57
N PHE A 68 -1.18 -1.14 10.76
CA PHE A 68 -2.17 -2.22 10.82
C PHE A 68 -2.00 -3.19 12.00
N TYR A 69 -0.91 -3.12 12.74
CA TYR A 69 -0.58 -4.06 13.82
C TYR A 69 -0.18 -3.36 15.12
N GLU A 70 -0.61 -2.11 15.33
CA GLU A 70 -0.37 -1.34 16.57
C GLU A 70 1.13 -1.21 16.93
N GLY A 71 2.03 -1.35 15.96
CA GLY A 71 3.48 -1.36 16.20
C GLY A 71 4.04 -2.67 16.76
N GLU A 72 3.21 -3.70 16.94
CA GLU A 72 3.60 -4.98 17.58
C GLU A 72 4.30 -5.96 16.63
N LEU A 73 4.27 -5.73 15.30
CA LEU A 73 4.91 -6.59 14.32
C LEU A 73 6.42 -6.31 14.22
N GLU A 74 7.22 -7.33 14.54
CA GLU A 74 8.68 -7.31 14.55
C GLU A 74 9.25 -8.21 13.44
N THR A 75 10.45 -7.88 12.97
CA THR A 75 11.17 -8.71 12.00
C THR A 75 12.07 -9.69 12.73
N ASN A 76 11.99 -10.97 12.36
CA ASN A 76 12.87 -12.00 12.92
C ASN A 76 14.35 -11.61 12.77
N ALA A 77 15.15 -11.85 13.81
CA ALA A 77 16.56 -11.45 13.86
C ALA A 77 17.40 -12.02 12.70
N LYS A 78 17.17 -13.28 12.28
CA LYS A 78 17.90 -13.89 11.16
C LYS A 78 17.54 -13.22 9.84
N GLN A 79 16.27 -12.89 9.65
CA GLN A 79 15.80 -12.20 8.45
C GLN A 79 16.33 -10.76 8.41
N ALA A 80 16.30 -10.04 9.54
CA ALA A 80 16.89 -8.71 9.65
C ALA A 80 18.39 -8.72 9.32
N ALA A 81 19.14 -9.70 9.85
CA ALA A 81 20.55 -9.89 9.55
C ALA A 81 20.80 -10.14 8.05
N LYS A 82 19.94 -10.94 7.40
CA LYS A 82 20.02 -11.17 5.94
C LYS A 82 19.87 -9.89 5.13
N PHE A 83 18.96 -9.00 5.52
CA PHE A 83 18.80 -7.71 4.85
C PHE A 83 19.93 -6.73 5.16
N GLY A 84 20.51 -6.78 6.37
CA GLY A 84 21.64 -5.94 6.76
C GLY A 84 22.97 -6.36 6.13
N ALA A 85 23.19 -7.67 5.95
CA ALA A 85 24.41 -8.23 5.37
C ALA A 85 24.32 -8.46 3.86
N GLY A 86 23.12 -8.66 3.32
CA GLY A 86 22.89 -8.99 1.92
C GLY A 86 22.64 -7.76 1.05
N THR A 87 23.32 -7.69 -0.08
CA THR A 87 22.98 -6.74 -1.14
C THR A 87 21.66 -7.15 -1.80
N ALA A 88 20.77 -6.19 -2.05
CA ALA A 88 19.54 -6.45 -2.79
C ALA A 88 19.87 -7.08 -4.17
N PRO A 89 19.07 -8.03 -4.68
CA PRO A 89 19.31 -8.69 -5.97
C PRO A 89 19.02 -7.79 -7.18
N PHE A 90 18.88 -6.49 -6.97
CA PHE A 90 18.62 -5.46 -7.98
C PHE A 90 19.17 -4.13 -7.45
N LYS A 91 19.37 -3.18 -8.36
CA LYS A 91 19.84 -1.82 -8.08
C LYS A 91 19.18 -0.83 -9.01
N SER A 92 19.29 0.45 -8.66
CA SER A 92 18.95 1.54 -9.56
C SER A 92 20.08 1.77 -10.56
N SER A 93 19.75 1.96 -11.84
CA SER A 93 20.71 2.39 -12.85
C SER A 93 21.17 3.83 -12.63
N ASN A 94 20.33 4.64 -11.99
CA ASN A 94 20.64 6.01 -11.60
C ASN A 94 20.13 6.31 -10.18
N PRO A 95 20.96 6.04 -9.14
CA PRO A 95 20.58 6.26 -7.74
C PRO A 95 20.24 7.72 -7.39
N SER A 96 20.71 8.70 -8.18
CA SER A 96 20.37 10.11 -7.98
C SER A 96 18.92 10.43 -8.36
N ILE A 97 18.36 9.68 -9.33
CA ILE A 97 16.96 9.82 -9.77
C ILE A 97 16.05 8.88 -8.99
N LEU A 98 16.43 7.61 -8.88
CA LEU A 98 15.70 6.59 -8.15
C LEU A 98 16.62 6.00 -7.07
N PRO A 99 16.55 6.48 -5.81
CA PRO A 99 17.45 6.05 -4.74
C PRO A 99 17.35 4.56 -4.43
N ASP A 100 18.49 3.96 -4.08
CA ASP A 100 18.56 2.57 -3.65
C ASP A 100 18.16 2.39 -2.19
N LYS A 101 16.90 2.70 -1.89
CA LYS A 101 16.29 2.59 -0.56
C LYS A 101 15.20 1.50 -0.54
N PRO A 102 14.95 0.83 0.59
CA PRO A 102 13.88 -0.17 0.70
C PRO A 102 12.48 0.45 0.50
N ILE A 103 12.32 1.74 0.80
CA ILE A 103 11.07 2.46 0.55
C ILE A 103 11.36 3.68 -0.32
N VAL A 104 10.63 3.83 -1.42
CA VAL A 104 10.68 5.03 -2.25
C VAL A 104 9.26 5.53 -2.50
N PHE A 105 9.00 6.79 -2.21
CA PHE A 105 7.73 7.44 -2.54
C PHE A 105 7.95 8.41 -3.70
N VAL A 106 7.38 8.10 -4.86
CA VAL A 106 7.33 9.01 -6.02
C VAL A 106 6.15 9.96 -5.83
N ASN A 107 6.45 11.19 -5.44
CA ASN A 107 5.47 12.21 -5.12
C ASN A 107 4.96 12.90 -6.38
N MET A 108 3.66 12.79 -6.60
CA MET A 108 2.93 13.44 -7.68
C MET A 108 2.33 14.76 -7.19
N PRO A 109 2.31 15.81 -8.04
CA PRO A 109 1.72 17.10 -7.68
C PRO A 109 0.23 16.93 -7.34
N TYR A 110 -0.27 17.70 -6.37
CA TYR A 110 -1.68 17.62 -6.02
C TYR A 110 -2.55 18.35 -7.07
N ALA A 111 -3.61 17.71 -7.53
CA ALA A 111 -4.50 18.26 -8.55
C ALA A 111 -5.11 19.63 -8.18
N GLN A 112 -5.35 19.91 -6.89
CA GLN A 112 -5.85 21.23 -6.45
C GLN A 112 -4.77 22.32 -6.43
N GLU A 113 -3.49 21.96 -6.31
CA GLU A 113 -2.38 22.93 -6.26
C GLU A 113 -1.94 23.38 -7.67
N GLU A 114 -2.25 22.59 -8.70
CA GLU A 114 -2.18 23.04 -10.08
C GLU A 114 -3.36 24.01 -10.33
N GLY A 115 -3.09 25.32 -10.46
CA GLY A 115 -4.07 26.41 -10.44
C GLY A 115 -5.24 26.35 -11.46
N PRO A 116 -5.92 27.48 -11.77
CA PRO A 116 -7.09 27.47 -12.64
C PRO A 116 -6.76 26.88 -14.04
N GLY A 117 -7.37 25.75 -14.39
CA GLY A 117 -7.05 25.00 -15.62
C GLY A 117 -5.94 23.95 -15.49
N GLY A 118 -5.47 23.70 -14.25
CA GLY A 118 -4.57 22.61 -13.90
C GLY A 118 -5.06 21.28 -14.46
N ARG A 119 -4.14 20.37 -14.78
CA ARG A 119 -4.55 19.14 -15.44
C ARG A 119 -5.35 18.34 -14.41
N GLY A 120 -6.68 18.26 -14.58
CA GLY A 120 -7.55 17.50 -13.67
C GLY A 120 -6.91 16.15 -13.36
N GLY A 121 -6.71 15.87 -12.07
CA GLY A 121 -5.85 14.75 -11.63
C GLY A 121 -6.31 13.42 -12.20
N GLU A 122 -7.37 12.86 -11.64
CA GLU A 122 -8.08 11.72 -12.22
C GLU A 122 -8.76 12.14 -13.53
N ARG A 123 -8.32 11.57 -14.66
CA ARG A 123 -8.83 11.86 -16.00
C ARG A 123 -9.65 10.72 -16.54
N ALA A 124 -10.47 10.97 -17.55
CA ALA A 124 -11.16 9.91 -18.26
C ALA A 124 -10.14 8.92 -18.88
N PRO A 125 -10.38 7.59 -18.78
CA PRO A 125 -11.52 6.95 -18.11
C PRO A 125 -11.33 6.90 -16.57
N PRO A 126 -12.42 6.92 -15.77
CA PRO A 126 -12.36 7.06 -14.32
C PRO A 126 -11.49 5.98 -13.68
N TRP A 127 -10.89 6.30 -12.53
CA TRP A 127 -9.97 5.43 -11.80
C TRP A 127 -8.70 5.09 -12.58
N SER A 128 -8.26 6.01 -13.43
CA SER A 128 -6.95 5.98 -14.07
C SER A 128 -6.26 7.34 -13.95
N ASN A 129 -4.96 7.29 -13.70
CA ASN A 129 -4.10 8.46 -13.67
C ASN A 129 -2.96 8.28 -14.69
N PRO A 130 -3.00 9.01 -15.83
CA PRO A 130 -2.01 8.85 -16.89
C PRO A 130 -0.61 9.31 -16.47
N ASP A 131 -0.51 10.32 -15.62
CA ASP A 131 0.78 10.84 -15.16
C ASP A 131 1.43 9.88 -14.16
N GLU A 132 0.65 9.25 -13.27
CA GLU A 132 1.15 8.15 -12.43
C GLU A 132 1.58 6.93 -13.26
N ALA A 133 0.82 6.56 -14.28
CA ALA A 133 1.19 5.44 -15.14
C ALA A 133 2.51 5.71 -15.89
N ALA A 134 2.73 6.96 -16.31
CA ALA A 134 4.02 7.39 -16.86
C ALA A 134 5.14 7.36 -15.82
N ALA A 135 4.86 7.76 -14.58
CA ALA A 135 5.83 7.68 -13.48
C ALA A 135 6.24 6.25 -13.17
N VAL A 136 5.30 5.29 -13.17
CA VAL A 136 5.61 3.86 -13.05
C VAL A 136 6.59 3.43 -14.15
N VAL A 137 6.35 3.79 -15.41
CA VAL A 137 7.27 3.45 -16.52
C VAL A 137 8.67 4.05 -16.29
N GLN A 138 8.78 5.29 -15.80
CA GLN A 138 10.09 5.88 -15.48
C GLN A 138 10.79 5.16 -14.33
N VAL A 139 10.07 4.78 -13.27
CA VAL A 139 10.62 3.94 -12.20
C VAL A 139 11.17 2.64 -12.78
N LEU A 140 10.38 1.95 -13.60
CA LEU A 140 10.77 0.67 -14.19
C LEU A 140 12.01 0.81 -15.08
N LYS A 141 12.15 1.90 -15.83
CA LYS A 141 13.34 2.18 -16.65
C LYS A 141 14.62 2.28 -15.82
N HIS A 142 14.51 2.71 -14.57
CA HIS A 142 15.65 2.84 -13.66
C HIS A 142 15.94 1.58 -12.83
N LEU A 143 15.06 0.59 -12.83
CA LEU A 143 15.30 -0.68 -12.11
C LEU A 143 16.15 -1.63 -12.93
N HIS A 144 17.24 -2.13 -12.36
CA HIS A 144 18.13 -3.07 -13.04
C HIS A 144 18.49 -4.23 -12.12
N ALA A 145 18.37 -5.44 -12.61
CA ALA A 145 18.87 -6.64 -11.94
C ALA A 145 20.12 -7.13 -12.69
N PRO A 146 21.19 -7.53 -11.97
CA PRO A 146 22.34 -8.16 -12.60
C PRO A 146 21.91 -9.49 -13.26
N ASP A 147 22.66 -9.92 -14.27
CA ASP A 147 22.46 -11.22 -14.88
C ASP A 147 22.85 -12.32 -13.89
N ALA A 148 21.85 -12.83 -13.19
CA ALA A 148 21.95 -13.91 -12.22
C ALA A 148 21.06 -15.08 -12.65
N GLU A 149 21.44 -16.28 -12.24
CA GLU A 149 20.67 -17.51 -12.51
C GLU A 149 19.23 -17.40 -11.97
N LYS A 150 19.07 -16.76 -10.81
CA LYS A 150 17.77 -16.44 -10.22
C LYS A 150 17.44 -14.96 -10.40
N LYS A 151 16.43 -14.68 -11.22
CA LYS A 151 15.91 -13.34 -11.44
C LYS A 151 15.12 -12.86 -10.22
N PRO A 152 15.28 -11.60 -9.77
CA PRO A 152 14.40 -11.03 -8.75
C PRO A 152 12.99 -10.89 -9.27
N SER A 153 12.02 -11.13 -8.39
CA SER A 153 10.60 -11.03 -8.69
C SER A 153 10.11 -9.57 -8.65
N LEU A 154 9.26 -9.18 -9.60
CA LEU A 154 8.70 -7.83 -9.70
C LEU A 154 7.17 -7.89 -9.84
N ALA A 155 6.47 -7.10 -9.02
CA ALA A 155 5.04 -6.86 -9.14
C ALA A 155 4.73 -5.37 -9.27
N ILE A 156 3.73 -5.04 -10.08
CA ILE A 156 3.20 -3.70 -10.29
C ILE A 156 1.73 -3.72 -9.94
N LEU A 157 1.35 -3.04 -8.88
CA LEU A 157 0.02 -3.13 -8.31
C LEU A 157 -0.71 -1.81 -8.42
N SER A 158 -2.03 -1.89 -8.62
CA SER A 158 -2.90 -0.74 -8.46
C SER A 158 -4.27 -1.18 -7.92
N PRO A 159 -4.97 -0.36 -7.12
CA PRO A 159 -6.33 -0.69 -6.66
C PRO A 159 -7.33 -0.81 -7.82
N TYR A 160 -7.04 -0.18 -8.96
CA TYR A 160 -8.01 0.00 -10.03
C TYR A 160 -7.60 -0.73 -11.31
N TRP A 161 -8.48 -1.60 -11.78
CA TRP A 161 -8.28 -2.39 -13.01
C TRP A 161 -7.98 -1.54 -14.25
N GLN A 162 -8.62 -0.37 -14.39
CA GLN A 162 -8.38 0.52 -15.53
C GLN A 162 -6.93 1.06 -15.52
N GLN A 163 -6.39 1.34 -14.34
CA GLN A 163 -4.99 1.73 -14.18
C GLN A 163 -4.06 0.57 -14.50
N VAL A 164 -4.34 -0.64 -14.01
CA VAL A 164 -3.57 -1.85 -14.33
C VAL A 164 -3.44 -2.02 -15.84
N ARG A 165 -4.56 -2.04 -16.56
CA ARG A 165 -4.59 -2.13 -18.03
C ARG A 165 -3.81 -1.02 -18.72
N ARG A 166 -3.84 0.21 -18.17
CA ARG A 166 -3.10 1.34 -18.74
C ARG A 166 -1.59 1.12 -18.59
N ILE A 167 -1.16 0.70 -17.41
CA ILE A 167 0.25 0.45 -17.13
C ILE A 167 0.75 -0.71 -18.00
N GLU A 168 0.00 -1.80 -18.10
CA GLU A 168 0.32 -2.94 -18.99
C GLU A 168 0.56 -2.49 -20.43
N ARG A 169 -0.38 -1.72 -21.00
CA ARG A 169 -0.22 -1.19 -22.36
C ARG A 169 1.03 -0.33 -22.52
N LEU A 170 1.33 0.53 -21.55
CA LEU A 170 2.53 1.37 -21.60
C LEU A 170 3.80 0.52 -21.48
N ILE A 171 3.80 -0.53 -20.66
CA ILE A 171 4.93 -1.46 -20.57
C ILE A 171 5.13 -2.17 -21.89
N ASP A 172 4.07 -2.73 -22.48
CA ASP A 172 4.16 -3.44 -23.76
C ASP A 172 4.65 -2.54 -24.89
N GLN A 173 4.17 -1.30 -24.96
CA GLN A 173 4.63 -0.28 -25.93
C GLN A 173 6.11 0.07 -25.78
N ASN A 174 6.64 0.02 -24.55
CA ASN A 174 8.02 0.42 -24.25
C ASN A 174 8.97 -0.76 -24.03
N ARG A 175 8.47 -2.01 -24.11
CA ARG A 175 9.17 -3.24 -23.73
C ARG A 175 10.48 -3.44 -24.49
N THR A 176 10.45 -3.19 -25.80
CA THR A 176 11.59 -3.38 -26.69
C THR A 176 12.48 -2.14 -26.81
N ALA A 177 12.01 -0.96 -26.39
CA ALA A 177 12.74 0.30 -26.52
C ALA A 177 13.45 0.67 -25.21
N THR A 178 12.70 1.06 -24.20
CA THR A 178 13.23 1.65 -22.95
C THR A 178 13.15 0.73 -21.74
N LEU A 179 12.37 -0.36 -21.83
CA LEU A 179 12.13 -1.30 -20.72
C LEU A 179 12.76 -2.69 -20.94
N LYS A 180 13.84 -2.77 -21.73
CA LYS A 180 14.56 -4.04 -21.97
C LYS A 180 15.06 -4.68 -20.67
N ASN A 181 15.36 -3.87 -19.66
CA ASN A 181 15.77 -4.30 -18.33
C ASN A 181 14.74 -5.17 -17.59
N LEU A 182 13.47 -5.14 -17.99
CA LEU A 182 12.44 -6.00 -17.40
C LEU A 182 12.66 -7.49 -17.70
N SER A 183 13.43 -7.84 -18.74
CA SER A 183 13.78 -9.24 -19.01
C SER A 183 14.65 -9.87 -17.91
N SER A 184 15.33 -9.03 -17.11
CA SER A 184 16.13 -9.44 -15.96
C SER A 184 15.28 -9.66 -14.69
N PHE A 185 13.96 -9.42 -14.74
CA PHE A 185 13.04 -9.66 -13.64
C PHE A 185 12.08 -10.82 -13.95
N GLU A 186 11.69 -11.54 -12.91
CA GLU A 186 10.63 -12.54 -12.97
C GLU A 186 9.27 -11.86 -12.69
N PRO A 187 8.27 -12.00 -13.58
CA PRO A 187 6.94 -11.47 -13.31
C PRO A 187 6.29 -12.21 -12.14
N ALA A 188 5.80 -11.46 -11.15
CA ALA A 188 5.19 -12.08 -9.96
C ALA A 188 3.66 -12.21 -10.04
N VAL A 189 3.00 -11.58 -11.02
CA VAL A 189 1.54 -11.52 -11.11
C VAL A 189 0.98 -12.50 -12.14
N GLY A 190 0.26 -13.53 -11.69
CA GLY A 190 -0.37 -14.53 -12.57
C GLY A 190 0.64 -15.33 -13.40
N ASP A 191 0.21 -15.93 -14.50
CA ASP A 191 1.03 -16.89 -15.27
C ASP A 191 2.20 -16.26 -16.05
N ALA A 192 2.23 -14.92 -16.22
CA ALA A 192 3.36 -14.21 -16.87
C ALA A 192 3.34 -12.67 -16.73
N GLY A 193 2.48 -12.11 -15.87
CA GLY A 193 2.24 -10.67 -15.80
C GLY A 193 3.11 -9.95 -14.78
N PHE A 194 3.49 -8.71 -15.09
CA PHE A 194 4.04 -7.81 -14.08
C PHE A 194 2.95 -7.03 -13.35
N CYS A 195 1.78 -6.84 -13.95
CA CYS A 195 0.76 -5.94 -13.43
C CYS A 195 -0.44 -6.70 -12.88
N GLY A 196 -1.00 -6.21 -11.77
CA GLY A 196 -2.17 -6.81 -11.13
C GLY A 196 -2.97 -5.82 -10.30
N THR A 197 -4.22 -6.19 -10.00
CA THR A 197 -4.96 -5.52 -8.94
C THR A 197 -4.51 -6.06 -7.58
N VAL A 198 -4.85 -5.33 -6.53
CA VAL A 198 -4.61 -5.75 -5.14
C VAL A 198 -5.25 -7.10 -4.85
N ASP A 199 -6.49 -7.27 -5.31
CA ASP A 199 -7.28 -8.48 -5.10
C ASP A 199 -6.69 -9.67 -5.88
N SER A 200 -6.21 -9.46 -7.13
CA SER A 200 -5.61 -10.53 -7.92
C SER A 200 -4.24 -10.97 -7.41
N PHE A 201 -3.60 -10.15 -6.56
CA PHE A 201 -2.28 -10.43 -5.98
C PHE A 201 -2.36 -10.90 -4.53
N GLN A 202 -3.53 -11.33 -4.07
CA GLN A 202 -3.70 -11.83 -2.71
C GLN A 202 -2.87 -13.11 -2.49
N GLY A 203 -2.04 -13.10 -1.45
CA GLY A 203 -1.11 -14.20 -1.15
C GLY A 203 0.20 -14.16 -1.95
N GLY A 204 0.26 -13.35 -3.02
CA GLY A 204 1.49 -13.10 -3.78
C GLY A 204 2.50 -12.26 -3.01
N GLU A 205 3.76 -12.35 -3.43
CA GLU A 205 4.89 -11.59 -2.90
C GLU A 205 5.91 -11.35 -4.01
N ALA A 206 6.63 -10.22 -3.96
CA ALA A 206 7.71 -9.94 -4.91
C ALA A 206 8.90 -9.27 -4.22
N ASP A 207 10.09 -9.40 -4.79
CA ASP A 207 11.29 -8.73 -4.31
C ASP A 207 11.17 -7.21 -4.45
N VAL A 208 10.60 -6.76 -5.57
CA VAL A 208 10.22 -5.37 -5.82
C VAL A 208 8.73 -5.27 -6.05
N VAL A 209 8.07 -4.34 -5.36
CA VAL A 209 6.68 -3.98 -5.64
C VAL A 209 6.59 -2.50 -5.96
N VAL A 210 6.02 -2.17 -7.11
CA VAL A 210 5.68 -0.80 -7.51
C VAL A 210 4.17 -0.64 -7.41
N VAL A 211 3.70 0.41 -6.73
CA VAL A 211 2.27 0.64 -6.48
C VAL A 211 1.86 1.98 -7.07
N SER A 212 0.82 2.02 -7.90
CA SER A 212 0.14 3.26 -8.32
C SER A 212 -1.16 3.44 -7.54
N MET A 213 -1.22 4.51 -6.75
CA MET A 213 -2.35 4.80 -5.85
C MET A 213 -3.55 5.42 -6.58
N VAL A 214 -3.32 6.04 -7.74
CA VAL A 214 -4.30 6.64 -8.67
C VAL A 214 -5.03 7.88 -8.14
N ARG A 215 -5.43 7.86 -6.87
CA ARG A 215 -6.29 8.88 -6.29
C ARG A 215 -5.52 10.18 -6.08
N ASN A 216 -5.94 11.18 -6.84
CA ASN A 216 -5.47 12.55 -6.78
C ASN A 216 -6.57 13.43 -7.38
N ASN A 217 -7.47 13.96 -6.54
CA ASN A 217 -8.68 14.65 -6.98
C ASN A 217 -9.08 15.78 -6.04
N HIS A 218 -10.08 16.55 -6.46
CA HIS A 218 -10.59 17.72 -5.73
C HIS A 218 -11.69 17.38 -4.71
N HIS A 219 -12.00 16.10 -4.48
CA HIS A 219 -13.07 15.72 -3.56
C HIS A 219 -12.69 15.98 -2.11
N THR A 220 -13.63 16.51 -1.34
CA THR A 220 -13.42 16.92 0.05
C THR A 220 -13.84 15.86 1.07
N THR A 221 -14.70 14.91 0.71
CA THR A 221 -15.08 13.81 1.62
C THR A 221 -14.13 12.62 1.46
N PRO A 222 -13.58 12.04 2.55
CA PRO A 222 -12.57 10.98 2.42
C PRO A 222 -13.10 9.74 1.69
N ALA A 223 -14.38 9.40 1.85
CA ALA A 223 -15.04 8.32 1.11
C ALA A 223 -14.95 8.52 -0.42
N ARG A 224 -15.23 9.72 -0.93
CA ARG A 224 -15.12 10.02 -2.37
C ARG A 224 -13.69 10.26 -2.80
N ALA A 225 -12.87 10.85 -1.95
CA ALA A 225 -11.48 11.15 -2.25
C ALA A 225 -10.69 9.84 -2.44
N LEU A 226 -10.79 8.91 -1.48
CA LEU A 226 -10.00 7.68 -1.42
C LEU A 226 -10.65 6.50 -2.15
N GLY A 227 -11.98 6.40 -2.13
CA GLY A 227 -12.69 5.24 -2.68
C GLY A 227 -12.14 3.92 -2.11
N PHE A 228 -11.55 3.10 -2.98
CA PHE A 228 -10.97 1.79 -2.63
C PHE A 228 -9.77 1.87 -1.68
N LEU A 229 -9.06 3.00 -1.65
CA LEU A 229 -7.93 3.18 -0.74
C LEU A 229 -8.37 3.30 0.73
N ARG A 230 -9.66 3.49 1.02
CA ARG A 230 -10.17 3.56 2.41
C ARG A 230 -10.16 2.20 3.11
N ASP A 231 -10.10 1.10 2.38
CA ASP A 231 -10.12 -0.24 2.95
C ASP A 231 -8.75 -0.61 3.55
N ASN A 232 -8.69 -0.65 4.89
CA ASN A 232 -7.49 -1.02 5.64
C ASN A 232 -6.94 -2.40 5.24
N ARG A 233 -7.82 -3.37 4.95
CA ARG A 233 -7.40 -4.73 4.59
C ARG A 233 -6.69 -4.70 3.24
N ARG A 234 -7.23 -3.98 2.26
CA ARG A 234 -6.58 -3.78 0.94
C ARG A 234 -5.28 -3.00 1.05
N MET A 235 -5.23 -1.95 1.87
CA MET A 235 -4.02 -1.17 2.08
C MET A 235 -2.91 -1.97 2.78
N ASN A 236 -3.26 -2.80 3.77
CA ASN A 236 -2.32 -3.75 4.36
C ASN A 236 -1.81 -4.73 3.31
N VAL A 237 -2.71 -5.27 2.46
CA VAL A 237 -2.31 -6.12 1.34
C VAL A 237 -1.31 -5.41 0.46
N ILE A 238 -1.57 -4.20 -0.03
CA ILE A 238 -0.66 -3.41 -0.89
C ILE A 238 0.72 -3.25 -0.27
N LEU A 239 0.77 -2.78 0.99
CA LEU A 239 2.01 -2.37 1.64
C LEU A 239 2.86 -3.56 2.13
N SER A 240 2.29 -4.76 2.20
CA SER A 240 2.95 -5.97 2.74
C SER A 240 3.48 -6.96 1.69
N ARG A 241 3.42 -6.61 0.39
CA ARG A 241 3.84 -7.51 -0.71
C ARG A 241 5.32 -7.48 -1.03
N ALA A 242 6.00 -6.39 -0.70
CA ALA A 242 7.40 -6.18 -1.04
C ALA A 242 8.34 -6.86 -0.05
N LYS A 243 9.26 -7.69 -0.55
CA LYS A 243 10.32 -8.27 0.27
C LYS A 243 11.47 -7.29 0.48
N TRP A 244 12.03 -6.73 -0.60
CA TRP A 244 13.22 -5.88 -0.53
C TRP A 244 12.90 -4.40 -0.74
N ARG A 245 12.12 -4.07 -1.79
CA ARG A 245 11.84 -2.67 -2.14
C ARG A 245 10.37 -2.44 -2.45
N MET A 246 9.80 -1.45 -1.78
CA MET A 246 8.46 -0.94 -2.03
C MET A 246 8.57 0.46 -2.64
N ILE A 247 8.01 0.65 -3.83
CA ILE A 247 7.96 1.93 -4.52
C ILE A 247 6.50 2.35 -4.65
N ILE A 248 6.12 3.48 -4.05
CA ILE A 248 4.74 3.98 -4.06
C ILE A 248 4.69 5.22 -4.94
N VAL A 249 3.74 5.27 -5.87
CA VAL A 249 3.46 6.41 -6.73
C VAL A 249 2.10 6.98 -6.33
N GLY A 250 2.08 8.25 -5.92
CA GLY A 250 0.86 8.93 -5.47
C GLY A 250 1.16 10.37 -5.03
N SER A 251 0.17 11.07 -4.47
CA SER A 251 0.35 12.46 -4.02
C SER A 251 0.30 12.55 -2.49
N LEU A 252 1.43 12.95 -1.86
CA LEU A 252 1.48 13.14 -0.41
C LEU A 252 0.62 14.32 0.03
N SER A 253 0.62 15.42 -0.74
CA SER A 253 -0.21 16.59 -0.47
C SER A 253 -1.70 16.22 -0.50
N PHE A 254 -2.13 15.40 -1.46
CA PHE A 254 -3.50 14.87 -1.47
C PHE A 254 -3.82 14.06 -0.21
N PHE A 255 -2.95 13.11 0.18
CA PHE A 255 -3.21 12.31 1.38
C PHE A 255 -3.23 13.15 2.66
N LYS A 256 -2.34 14.13 2.80
CA LYS A 256 -2.35 15.09 3.93
C LYS A 256 -3.64 15.91 3.97
N HIS A 257 -4.10 16.40 2.81
CA HIS A 257 -5.36 17.12 2.70
C HIS A 257 -6.55 16.25 3.12
N VAL A 258 -6.60 15.00 2.66
CA VAL A 258 -7.67 14.06 3.04
C VAL A 258 -7.67 13.74 4.54
N VAL A 259 -6.49 13.54 5.15
CA VAL A 259 -6.37 13.31 6.59
C VAL A 259 -6.86 14.53 7.37
N SER A 260 -6.39 15.74 7.00
CA SER A 260 -6.85 16.98 7.65
C SER A 260 -8.35 17.22 7.49
N ALA A 261 -8.93 16.89 6.35
CA ALA A 261 -10.38 16.98 6.14
C ALA A 261 -11.17 15.96 6.98
N ALA A 262 -10.56 14.83 7.32
CA ALA A 262 -11.20 13.78 8.12
C ALA A 262 -11.09 14.00 9.63
N ASP A 263 -10.10 14.74 10.12
CA ASP A 263 -9.97 15.10 11.55
C ASP A 263 -11.24 15.82 12.07
N HIS A 264 -11.99 16.44 11.17
CA HIS A 264 -13.26 17.12 11.47
C HIS A 264 -14.51 16.22 11.36
N LEU A 265 -14.35 14.93 11.02
CA LEU A 265 -15.44 13.98 10.81
C LEU A 265 -15.33 12.80 11.79
N GLN A 266 -16.27 12.69 12.72
CA GLN A 266 -16.45 11.48 13.54
C GLN A 266 -16.80 10.30 12.63
N ASP A 267 -16.29 9.09 12.93
CA ASP A 267 -16.54 7.81 12.23
C ASP A 267 -15.90 7.60 10.84
N GLN A 268 -14.68 8.08 10.58
CA GLN A 268 -13.94 7.65 9.38
C GLN A 268 -12.72 6.80 9.72
N ASP A 269 -12.77 5.52 9.36
CA ASP A 269 -11.65 4.55 9.39
C ASP A 269 -10.55 4.92 8.38
N ILE A 270 -9.87 6.03 8.59
CA ILE A 270 -8.67 6.42 7.83
C ILE A 270 -7.46 6.71 8.72
N GLY A 271 -7.53 6.33 10.01
CA GLY A 271 -6.42 6.50 10.94
C GLY A 271 -5.11 5.89 10.43
N PHE A 272 -5.19 4.80 9.66
CA PHE A 272 -4.03 4.17 9.03
C PHE A 272 -3.28 5.09 8.05
N LEU A 273 -3.95 6.07 7.41
CA LEU A 273 -3.28 7.02 6.51
C LEU A 273 -2.43 8.02 7.29
N SER A 274 -2.93 8.48 8.44
CA SER A 274 -2.14 9.33 9.35
C SER A 274 -0.92 8.57 9.87
N GLU A 275 -1.13 7.32 10.30
CA GLU A 275 -0.05 6.43 10.73
C GLU A 275 0.94 6.15 9.60
N PHE A 276 0.48 5.94 8.36
CA PHE A 276 1.32 5.74 7.19
C PHE A 276 2.20 6.96 6.90
N LEU A 277 1.62 8.17 6.89
CA LEU A 277 2.37 9.41 6.67
C LEU A 277 3.43 9.61 7.77
N SER A 278 3.04 9.39 9.04
CA SER A 278 3.96 9.47 10.17
C SER A 278 5.09 8.43 10.09
N ALA A 279 4.76 7.18 9.74
CA ALA A 279 5.74 6.10 9.59
C ALA A 279 6.70 6.37 8.41
N LEU A 280 6.19 6.89 7.29
CA LEU A 280 7.00 7.24 6.13
C LEU A 280 8.00 8.34 6.47
N GLU A 281 7.59 9.40 7.18
CA GLU A 281 8.52 10.45 7.62
C GLU A 281 9.55 9.93 8.63
N ALA A 282 9.16 9.03 9.54
CA ALA A 282 10.11 8.39 10.46
C ALA A 282 11.17 7.55 9.70
N GLU A 283 10.76 6.76 8.70
CA GLU A 283 11.70 5.99 7.88
C GLU A 283 12.56 6.87 6.96
N LYS A 284 12.05 8.04 6.55
CA LYS A 284 12.86 9.04 5.83
C LYS A 284 13.94 9.61 6.75
N ALA A 285 13.58 10.00 7.98
CA ALA A 285 14.53 10.49 8.98
C ALA A 285 15.58 9.44 9.36
N ALA A 286 15.19 8.17 9.42
CA ALA A 286 16.11 7.03 9.63
C ALA A 286 16.97 6.68 8.40
N GLY A 287 16.74 7.32 7.25
CA GLY A 287 17.49 7.09 6.02
C GLY A 287 17.14 5.80 5.27
N HIS A 288 16.02 5.15 5.60
CA HIS A 288 15.53 3.94 4.92
C HIS A 288 14.45 4.23 3.87
N ALA A 289 13.83 5.41 3.90
CA ALA A 289 12.90 5.86 2.88
C ALA A 289 13.44 7.08 2.12
N ALA A 290 13.08 7.19 0.85
CA ALA A 290 13.35 8.37 0.04
C ALA A 290 12.07 8.89 -0.62
N GLN A 291 12.00 10.20 -0.80
CA GLN A 291 10.96 10.87 -1.58
C GLN A 291 11.58 11.38 -2.88
N VAL A 292 10.92 11.10 -4.01
CA VAL A 292 11.33 11.53 -5.34
C VAL A 292 10.19 12.32 -5.95
N GLU A 293 10.42 13.58 -6.31
CA GLU A 293 9.40 14.37 -6.99
C GLU A 293 9.24 13.91 -8.44
N TRP A 294 8.00 13.85 -8.92
CA TRP A 294 7.69 13.47 -10.31
C TRP A 294 8.47 14.30 -11.33
N ALA A 295 8.64 15.60 -11.06
CA ALA A 295 9.40 16.51 -11.92
C ALA A 295 10.87 16.07 -12.10
N ALA A 296 11.50 15.54 -11.04
CA ALA A 296 12.87 15.05 -11.09
C ALA A 296 12.95 13.69 -11.82
N LEU A 297 11.96 12.81 -11.60
CA LEU A 297 11.92 11.48 -12.23
C LEU A 297 11.68 11.54 -13.74
N LYS A 298 10.89 12.50 -14.21
CA LYS A 298 10.57 12.68 -15.64
C LYS A 298 11.78 13.14 -16.47
N GLY A 299 12.77 13.75 -15.82
CA GLY A 299 13.84 14.50 -16.48
C GLY A 299 13.33 15.79 -17.10
N THR A 300 14.16 16.83 -17.12
CA THR A 300 13.91 18.04 -17.89
C THR A 300 13.89 17.66 -19.39
N LYS A 301 12.81 18.02 -20.09
CA LYS A 301 12.77 17.96 -21.55
C LYS A 301 13.78 18.90 -22.17
#